data_AF-A0AA85FJJ6-F1
#
_entry.id   AF-A0AA85FJJ6-F1
#
_cell.length_a   1.000
_cell.length_b   1.000
_cell.length_c   1.000
_cell.angle_alpha   90.00
_cell.angle_beta   90.00
_cell.angle_gamma   90.00
#
_symmetry.space_group_name_H-M   'P 1'
#
loop_
_entity.id
_entity.type
_entity.pdbx_description
1 polymer ?
#
loop_
_entity_poly.entity_id
_entity_poly.type
_entity_poly.pdbx_seq_one_letter_code
_entity_poly.pdbx_strand_id
1 'polypeptide(L)'
;MIPSINSVIKKDIDGKWISQTLKLNNNQIEDISTLPIVVYELLGDTSNLTWLDLSCNNIPSIPNVNCSLFLLSILAQSFSSLKRLKIIYMHGNKIATFQEVIKLRQLPKLTKLTLHGNPIEKEKVILYVSSQRQPVITVVPFF
;
A
#
# COMPACT_ATOMS: atom_id res chain seq x y z
N MET A 1 2.73 -30.02 10.19
CA MET A 1 4.14 -29.95 10.59
C MET A 1 4.59 -28.52 10.39
N ILE A 2 4.71 -27.74 11.46
CA ILE A 2 5.12 -26.33 11.42
C ILE A 2 6.65 -26.33 11.33
N PRO A 3 7.29 -25.71 10.31
CA PRO A 3 8.75 -25.67 10.25
C PRO A 3 9.30 -24.85 11.40
N SER A 4 10.35 -25.41 11.99
CA SER A 4 11.04 -25.01 13.20
C SER A 4 11.52 -23.56 13.22
N ILE A 5 11.34 -22.93 14.38
CA ILE A 5 11.82 -21.62 14.82
C ILE A 5 13.35 -21.56 14.67
N ASN A 6 13.84 -20.79 13.70
CA ASN A 6 15.13 -20.08 13.69
C ASN A 6 15.33 -19.28 12.39
N SER A 7 14.28 -18.63 11.87
CA SER A 7 14.53 -17.55 10.92
C SER A 7 15.05 -16.36 11.72
N VAL A 8 16.37 -16.19 11.77
CA VAL A 8 16.99 -15.00 12.37
C VAL A 8 16.32 -13.78 11.73
N ILE A 9 15.56 -13.08 12.54
CA ILE A 9 14.95 -11.81 12.20
C ILE A 9 16.07 -10.87 11.79
N LYS A 10 16.12 -10.48 10.52
CA LYS A 10 17.15 -9.58 10.01
C LYS A 10 16.78 -8.17 10.39
N LYS A 11 17.65 -7.52 11.15
CA LYS A 11 17.57 -6.10 11.50
C LYS A 11 18.83 -5.37 11.02
N ASP A 12 18.70 -4.08 10.75
CA ASP A 12 19.83 -3.21 10.45
C ASP A 12 20.56 -2.75 11.73
N ILE A 13 21.56 -1.88 11.57
CA ILE A 13 22.36 -1.38 12.70
C ILE A 13 21.53 -0.58 13.71
N ASP A 14 20.42 0.00 13.25
CA ASP A 14 19.49 0.81 14.03
C ASP A 14 18.36 -0.05 14.66
N GLY A 15 18.42 -1.37 14.48
CA GLY A 15 17.45 -2.31 15.03
C GLY A 15 16.12 -2.37 14.26
N LYS A 16 16.03 -1.76 13.09
CA LYS A 16 14.86 -1.76 12.21
C LYS A 16 14.82 -3.01 11.35
N TRP A 17 13.63 -3.47 11.00
CA TRP A 17 13.41 -4.74 10.31
C TRP A 17 13.77 -4.66 8.83
N ILE A 18 14.62 -5.58 8.36
CA ILE A 18 14.94 -5.70 6.94
C ILE A 18 13.88 -6.58 6.29
N SER A 19 12.84 -5.94 5.74
CA SER A 19 11.74 -6.62 5.05
C SER A 19 11.36 -5.91 3.75
N GLN A 20 10.87 -6.70 2.79
CA GLN A 20 10.25 -6.19 1.57
C GLN A 20 8.72 -6.24 1.62
N THR A 21 8.16 -6.77 2.71
CA THR A 21 6.72 -6.99 2.88
C THR A 21 6.25 -6.45 4.21
N LEU A 22 5.12 -5.74 4.18
CA LEU A 22 4.38 -5.30 5.36
C LEU A 22 2.93 -5.75 5.22
N LYS A 23 2.45 -6.52 6.19
CA LYS A 23 1.07 -7.02 6.24
C LYS A 23 0.35 -6.41 7.43
N LEU A 24 -0.72 -5.68 7.13
CA LEU A 24 -1.61 -5.00 8.07
C LEU A 24 -3.07 -5.41 7.81
N ASN A 25 -3.29 -6.55 7.17
CA ASN A 25 -4.60 -7.05 6.80
C ASN A 25 -5.41 -7.52 8.01
N ASN A 26 -6.75 -7.53 7.87
CA ASN A 26 -7.70 -7.96 8.92
C ASN A 26 -7.59 -7.14 10.22
N ASN A 27 -7.51 -5.81 10.08
CA ASN A 27 -7.56 -4.88 11.20
C ASN A 27 -8.77 -3.94 11.07
N GLN A 28 -8.78 -2.87 11.87
CA GLN A 28 -9.82 -1.83 11.85
C GLN A 28 -9.21 -0.48 11.42
N ILE A 29 -8.21 -0.50 10.53
CA ILE A 29 -7.52 0.71 10.10
C ILE A 29 -8.47 1.55 9.24
N GLU A 30 -8.63 2.82 9.61
CA GLU A 30 -9.47 3.79 8.89
C GLU A 30 -8.63 4.87 8.22
N ASP A 31 -7.50 5.25 8.81
CA ASP A 31 -6.59 6.25 8.28
C ASP A 31 -5.20 5.64 8.07
N ILE A 32 -4.65 5.88 6.87
CA ILE A 32 -3.31 5.46 6.47
C ILE A 32 -2.40 6.66 6.16
N SER A 33 -2.81 7.88 6.52
CA SER A 33 -2.04 9.12 6.33
C SER A 33 -0.61 9.04 6.89
N THR A 34 -0.44 8.36 8.02
CA THR A 34 0.85 8.17 8.71
C THR A 34 1.59 6.90 8.29
N LEU A 35 1.04 6.10 7.37
CA LEU A 35 1.65 4.83 6.98
C LEU A 35 3.11 4.96 6.49
N PRO A 36 3.50 5.99 5.69
CA PRO A 36 4.90 6.16 5.30
C PRO A 36 5.85 6.36 6.50
N ILE A 37 5.39 7.02 7.57
CA ILE A 37 6.14 7.21 8.81
C ILE A 37 6.27 5.87 9.54
N VAL A 38 5.17 5.13 9.69
CA VAL A 38 5.19 3.79 10.32
C VAL A 38 6.11 2.83 9.57
N VAL A 39 6.08 2.85 8.23
CA VAL A 39 7.00 2.04 7.42
C VAL A 39 8.45 2.43 7.67
N TYR A 40 8.76 3.73 7.78
CA TYR A 40 10.12 4.19 8.08
C TYR A 40 10.59 3.80 9.49
N GLU A 41 9.71 3.91 10.48
CA GLU A 41 10.02 3.52 11.87
C GLU A 41 10.26 2.01 11.99
N LEU A 42 9.49 1.21 11.26
CA LEU A 42 9.62 -0.25 11.29
C LEU A 42 10.76 -0.77 10.42
N LEU A 43 10.92 -0.26 9.21
CA LEU A 43 11.78 -0.85 8.17
C LEU A 43 13.01 -0.03 7.83
N GLY A 44 13.13 1.18 8.36
CA GLY A 44 14.19 2.11 8.03
C GLY A 44 13.98 2.65 6.63
N ASP A 45 14.78 2.17 5.68
CA ASP A 45 14.64 2.58 4.29
C ASP A 45 13.31 2.09 3.69
N THR A 46 12.37 3.02 3.54
CA THR A 46 11.05 2.82 2.93
C THR A 46 11.15 2.37 1.48
N SER A 47 12.30 2.56 0.83
CA SER A 47 12.53 2.11 -0.53
C SER A 47 12.53 0.58 -0.64
N ASN A 48 12.82 -0.17 0.42
CA ASN A 48 12.87 -1.64 0.35
C ASN A 48 11.49 -2.31 0.29
N LEU A 49 10.42 -1.60 0.66
CA LEU A 49 9.08 -2.17 0.65
C LEU A 49 8.57 -2.38 -0.79
N THR A 50 8.27 -3.63 -1.14
CA THR A 50 7.75 -4.01 -2.47
C THR A 50 6.32 -4.55 -2.42
N TRP A 51 5.86 -5.04 -1.27
CA TRP A 51 4.51 -5.56 -1.07
C TRP A 51 3.90 -5.01 0.23
N LEU A 52 2.77 -4.33 0.08
CA LEU A 52 1.94 -3.84 1.17
C LEU A 52 0.56 -4.51 1.14
N ASP A 53 0.16 -5.13 2.24
CA ASP A 53 -1.16 -5.73 2.41
C ASP A 53 -1.98 -4.93 3.42
N LEU A 54 -2.98 -4.20 2.92
CA LEU A 54 -3.97 -3.41 3.69
C LEU A 54 -5.38 -4.00 3.56
N SER A 55 -5.50 -5.25 3.10
CA SER A 55 -6.80 -5.85 2.85
C SER A 55 -7.64 -6.03 4.12
N CYS A 56 -8.96 -6.06 3.97
CA CYS A 56 -9.90 -6.32 5.08
C CYS A 56 -9.70 -5.32 6.24
N ASN A 57 -9.81 -4.03 5.92
CA ASN A 57 -9.75 -2.91 6.86
C ASN A 57 -10.96 -1.98 6.62
N ASN A 58 -10.96 -0.80 7.21
CA ASN A 58 -12.05 0.18 7.10
C ASN A 58 -11.66 1.43 6.29
N ILE A 59 -10.64 1.35 5.43
CA ILE A 59 -10.03 2.51 4.78
C ILE A 59 -10.98 3.12 3.74
N PRO A 60 -11.46 4.37 3.92
CA PRO A 60 -12.36 5.02 2.97
C PRO A 60 -11.62 5.79 1.88
N SER A 61 -10.38 6.22 2.16
CA SER A 61 -9.60 7.12 1.29
C SER A 61 -8.11 6.81 1.30
N ILE A 62 -7.47 7.12 0.19
CA ILE A 62 -6.02 7.04 0.00
C ILE A 62 -5.45 8.46 0.17
N PRO A 63 -4.45 8.67 1.05
CA PRO A 63 -3.77 9.94 1.20
C PRO A 63 -3.17 10.40 -0.12
N ASN A 64 -3.15 11.71 -0.34
CA ASN A 64 -2.54 12.25 -1.55
C ASN A 64 -1.04 11.89 -1.56
N VAL A 65 -0.62 11.19 -2.62
CA VAL A 65 0.71 10.56 -2.72
C VAL A 65 1.86 11.57 -2.77
N ASN A 66 1.55 12.84 -3.08
CA ASN A 66 2.48 13.96 -3.05
C ASN A 66 2.36 14.85 -1.81
N CYS A 67 1.35 14.63 -0.96
CA CYS A 67 1.27 15.35 0.30
C CYS A 67 2.34 14.79 1.22
N SER A 68 3.45 15.51 1.31
CA SER A 68 4.39 15.36 2.41
C SER A 68 3.69 15.84 3.68
N LEU A 69 3.74 15.03 4.74
CA LEU A 69 3.35 15.50 6.07
C LEU A 69 4.39 16.55 6.49
N PHE A 70 4.04 17.81 6.23
CA PHE A 70 4.80 19.00 6.59
C PHE A 70 4.68 19.23 8.10
N LEU A 71 5.41 18.45 8.88
CA LEU A 71 5.76 18.82 10.25
C LEU A 71 7.26 18.71 10.41
N LEU A 72 7.99 19.73 9.89
CA LEU A 72 9.31 20.25 10.29
C LEU A 72 10.47 19.27 10.59
N SER A 73 10.33 17.98 10.32
CA SER A 73 11.22 16.93 10.83
C SER A 73 11.86 16.16 9.69
N ILE A 74 13.03 15.63 10.00
CA ILE A 74 14.00 14.85 9.21
C ILE A 74 13.37 13.56 8.59
N LEU A 75 12.06 13.36 8.79
CA LEU A 75 11.23 12.19 8.48
C LEU A 75 10.03 12.52 7.58
N ALA A 76 10.12 13.56 6.74
CA ALA A 76 9.09 13.89 5.76
C ALA A 76 8.86 12.71 4.80
N GLN A 77 7.90 11.86 5.15
CA GLN A 77 7.56 10.65 4.41
C GLN A 77 6.17 10.79 3.83
N SER A 78 6.07 10.55 2.53
CA SER A 78 4.81 10.49 1.79
C SER A 78 4.69 9.14 1.11
N PHE A 79 3.53 8.78 0.60
CA PHE A 79 3.37 7.53 -0.15
C PHE A 79 4.33 7.45 -1.36
N SER A 80 4.74 8.58 -1.92
CA SER A 80 5.75 8.65 -2.98
C SER A 80 7.15 8.20 -2.54
N SER A 81 7.44 8.08 -1.23
CA SER A 81 8.70 7.52 -0.73
C SER A 81 8.76 5.99 -0.89
N LEU A 82 7.61 5.32 -1.08
CA LEU A 82 7.49 3.89 -1.34
C LEU A 82 7.80 3.54 -2.82
N LYS A 83 8.92 4.04 -3.34
CA LYS A 83 9.24 4.06 -4.78
C LYS A 83 9.37 2.67 -5.42
N ARG A 84 9.63 1.62 -4.64
CA ARG A 84 9.76 0.24 -5.14
C ARG A 84 8.51 -0.61 -4.87
N LEU A 85 7.42 -0.01 -4.38
CA LEU A 85 6.17 -0.71 -4.13
C LEU A 85 5.60 -1.24 -5.44
N LYS A 86 5.41 -2.56 -5.51
CA LYS A 86 4.93 -3.29 -6.70
C LYS A 86 3.53 -3.85 -6.52
N ILE A 87 3.21 -4.28 -5.30
CA ILE A 87 1.98 -4.97 -4.98
C ILE A 87 1.30 -4.26 -3.81
N ILE A 88 0.04 -3.89 -4.02
CA ILE A 88 -0.83 -3.33 -2.98
C ILE A 88 -2.11 -4.14 -2.94
N TYR A 89 -2.43 -4.71 -1.77
CA TYR A 89 -3.74 -5.31 -1.53
C TYR A 89 -4.60 -4.36 -0.71
N MET A 90 -5.72 -3.91 -1.29
CA MET A 90 -6.68 -3.01 -0.66
C MET A 90 -8.12 -3.52 -0.77
N HIS A 91 -8.30 -4.80 -1.05
CA HIS A 91 -9.63 -5.40 -1.10
C HIS A 91 -10.30 -5.43 0.29
N GLY A 92 -11.63 -5.48 0.35
CA GLY A 92 -12.38 -5.49 1.62
C GLY A 92 -12.15 -4.22 2.43
N ASN A 93 -12.25 -3.05 1.80
CA ASN A 93 -12.13 -1.74 2.43
C ASN A 93 -13.37 -0.87 2.10
N LYS A 94 -13.33 0.43 2.40
CA LYS A 94 -14.43 1.37 2.19
C LYS A 94 -14.17 2.35 1.03
N ILE A 95 -13.25 2.02 0.11
CA ILE A 95 -12.89 2.90 -1.02
C ILE A 95 -14.07 3.01 -1.97
N ALA A 96 -14.64 4.21 -2.10
CA ALA A 96 -15.89 4.41 -2.83
C ALA A 96 -15.73 5.02 -4.23
N THR A 97 -14.59 5.65 -4.53
CA THR A 97 -14.45 6.43 -5.77
C THR A 97 -13.13 6.17 -6.48
N PHE A 98 -13.15 6.27 -7.81
CA PHE A 98 -11.96 6.21 -8.65
C PHE A 98 -10.95 7.32 -8.37
N GLN A 99 -11.40 8.46 -7.82
CA GLN A 99 -10.52 9.56 -7.40
C GLN A 99 -9.58 9.16 -6.26
N GLU A 100 -9.93 8.16 -5.45
CA GLU A 100 -9.02 7.62 -4.44
C GLU A 100 -7.94 6.76 -5.09
N VAL A 101 -8.34 5.92 -6.06
CA VAL A 101 -7.45 4.97 -6.73
C VAL A 101 -6.45 5.67 -7.64
N ILE A 102 -6.86 6.73 -8.34
CA ILE A 102 -6.01 7.45 -9.30
C ILE A 102 -4.75 8.05 -8.64
N LYS A 103 -4.79 8.33 -7.32
CA LYS A 103 -3.66 8.84 -6.54
C LYS A 103 -2.47 7.88 -6.59
N LEU A 104 -2.73 6.56 -6.64
CA LEU A 104 -1.69 5.53 -6.69
C LEU A 104 -0.94 5.45 -8.03
N ARG A 105 -1.40 6.13 -9.10
CA ARG A 105 -0.69 6.19 -10.40
C ARG A 105 0.70 6.81 -10.31
N GLN A 106 0.95 7.56 -9.23
CA GLN A 106 2.24 8.20 -8.98
C GLN A 106 3.32 7.21 -8.50
N LEU A 107 2.94 5.98 -8.13
CA LEU A 107 3.86 4.93 -7.72
C LEU A 107 4.50 4.28 -8.96
N PRO A 108 5.80 4.53 -9.25
CA PRO A 108 6.39 4.25 -10.56
C PRO A 108 6.62 2.75 -10.83
N LYS A 109 6.53 1.91 -9.80
CA LYS A 109 6.77 0.46 -9.87
C LYS A 109 5.54 -0.37 -9.54
N LEU A 110 4.39 0.25 -9.29
CA LEU A 110 3.16 -0.47 -8.99
C LEU A 110 2.76 -1.31 -10.22
N THR A 111 2.57 -2.62 -10.02
CA THR A 111 2.17 -3.55 -11.08
C THR A 111 0.93 -4.36 -10.73
N LYS A 112 0.60 -4.48 -9.44
CA LYS A 112 -0.57 -5.20 -8.95
C LYS A 112 -1.30 -4.39 -7.88
N LEU A 113 -2.60 -4.20 -8.09
CA LEU A 113 -3.52 -3.57 -7.15
C LEU A 113 -4.82 -4.39 -7.13
N THR A 114 -5.30 -4.76 -5.95
CA THR A 114 -6.60 -5.43 -5.77
C THR A 114 -7.56 -4.52 -5.01
N LEU A 115 -8.78 -4.36 -5.52
CA LEU A 115 -9.79 -3.46 -4.95
C LEU A 115 -11.14 -4.12 -4.71
N HIS A 116 -11.27 -5.44 -4.87
CA HIS A 116 -12.57 -6.10 -4.75
C HIS A 116 -13.15 -5.95 -3.32
N GLY A 117 -14.47 -6.09 -3.16
CA GLY A 117 -15.12 -5.88 -1.87
C GLY A 117 -14.99 -4.45 -1.33
N ASN A 118 -14.82 -3.46 -2.22
CA ASN A 118 -14.91 -2.04 -1.91
C ASN A 118 -16.13 -1.42 -2.63
N PRO A 119 -16.75 -0.35 -2.09
CA PRO A 119 -17.88 0.30 -2.75
C PRO A 119 -17.61 0.78 -4.19
N ILE A 120 -16.36 1.05 -4.56
CA ILE A 120 -15.94 1.41 -5.93
C ILE A 120 -16.33 0.36 -6.99
N GLU A 121 -16.55 -0.90 -6.62
CA GLU A 121 -17.04 -1.94 -7.56
C GLU A 121 -18.39 -1.57 -8.19
N LYS A 122 -19.18 -0.73 -7.50
CA LYS A 122 -20.48 -0.26 -7.99
C LYS A 122 -20.36 0.96 -8.90
N GLU A 123 -19.20 1.61 -8.92
CA GLU A 123 -18.96 2.77 -9.78
C GLU A 123 -18.84 2.27 -11.23
N LYS A 124 -19.70 2.76 -12.14
CA LYS A 124 -19.72 2.39 -13.58
C LYS A 124 -18.52 2.97 -14.34
N VAL A 125 -17.33 2.96 -13.76
CA VAL A 125 -16.10 3.30 -14.46
C VAL A 125 -15.63 2.03 -15.15
N ILE A 126 -16.14 1.85 -16.37
CA ILE A 126 -15.61 0.91 -17.35
C ILE A 126 -14.08 1.01 -17.33
N LEU A 127 -13.43 -0.14 -17.14
CA LEU A 127 -11.99 -0.35 -16.95
C LEU A 127 -11.12 0.40 -17.97
N TYR A 128 -10.85 1.69 -17.75
CA TYR A 128 -9.88 2.48 -18.50
C TYR A 128 -8.45 2.14 -18.04
N VAL A 129 -7.98 0.93 -18.33
CA VAL A 129 -6.59 0.51 -18.04
C VAL A 129 -5.94 -0.25 -19.20
N SER A 130 -6.46 -0.15 -20.42
CA SER A 130 -5.93 -0.90 -21.57
C SER A 130 -5.12 -0.11 -22.59
N SER A 131 -4.83 1.20 -22.41
CA SER A 131 -4.08 1.94 -23.47
C SER A 131 -2.90 2.82 -23.07
N GLN A 132 -2.51 2.91 -21.80
CA GLN A 132 -1.30 3.68 -21.43
C GLN A 132 -0.53 2.91 -20.37
N ARG A 133 0.81 2.89 -20.49
CA ARG A 133 1.79 2.24 -19.58
C ARG A 133 1.53 2.60 -18.10
N GLN A 134 0.58 1.92 -17.47
CA GLN A 134 0.09 2.15 -16.12
C GLN A 134 -0.04 0.79 -15.42
N PRO A 135 0.00 0.75 -14.08
CA PRO A 135 -0.21 -0.48 -13.30
C PRO A 135 -1.42 -1.26 -13.85
N VAL A 136 -1.24 -2.56 -14.07
CA VAL A 136 -2.37 -3.44 -14.38
C VAL A 136 -3.26 -3.45 -13.13
N ILE A 137 -4.36 -2.68 -13.16
CA ILE A 137 -5.39 -2.75 -12.14
C ILE A 137 -6.11 -4.07 -12.37
N THR A 138 -5.61 -5.14 -11.76
CA THR A 138 -6.32 -6.41 -11.75
C THR A 138 -7.44 -6.30 -10.72
N VAL A 139 -8.60 -5.82 -11.17
CA VAL A 139 -9.86 -6.19 -10.51
C VAL A 139 -10.02 -7.68 -10.77
N VAL A 140 -9.44 -8.52 -9.91
CA VAL A 140 -9.64 -9.96 -9.98
C VAL A 140 -11.13 -10.18 -9.70
N PRO A 141 -11.95 -10.59 -10.69
CA PRO A 141 -13.30 -11.04 -10.38
C PRO A 141 -13.15 -12.38 -9.65
N PHE A 142 -13.84 -12.56 -8.53
CA PHE A 142 -13.98 -13.92 -8.01
C PHE A 142 -14.97 -14.70 -8.87
N PHE A 143 -14.61 -15.96 -9.13
CA PHE A 143 -15.52 -17.03 -9.49
C PHE A 143 -16.38 -17.42 -8.28
#